data_AF-A0A7S1LHV5-F1
#
_entry.id   AF-A0A7S1LHV5-F1
#
_cell.length_a   1.000
_cell.length_b   1.000
_cell.length_c   1.000
_cell.angle_alpha   90.00
_cell.angle_beta   90.00
_cell.angle_gamma   90.00
#
_symmetry.space_group_name_H-M   'P 1'
#
loop_
_entity.id
_entity.type
_entity.pdbx_description
1 polymer ?
#
loop_
_entity_poly.entity_id
_entity_poly.type
_entity_poly.pdbx_seq_one_letter_code
_entity_poly.pdbx_strand_id
1 'polypeptide(L)'
;GTADTFFVSPTPLSPLLDPQTLLLDTDIDTDYAHLPVRTFLLFEVLGRPEWAQACDWYMKADADSFVNVPLVAERLHCFDPEELWFLGVPQVAHSSSMSLTRFASGGAGYLISRALVPKLAAWSPFCLLQLLQHSGGTGMEDVALAGCISKWGQVSVVSYLDPETEAITSELAHNRTRVKERHGEGEALVV
;
A
#
# COMPACT_ATOMS: atom_id res chain seq x y z
N GLY A 1 -3.06 14.10 -21.71
CA GLY A 1 -3.55 14.88 -20.56
C GLY A 1 -4.28 13.92 -19.68
N THR A 2 -3.63 13.45 -18.63
CA THR A 2 -4.18 12.49 -17.67
C THR A 2 -3.92 13.09 -16.30
N ALA A 3 -4.80 13.98 -15.87
CA ALA A 3 -5.09 14.08 -14.45
C ALA A 3 -5.87 12.79 -14.16
N ASP A 4 -5.44 11.97 -13.20
CA ASP A 4 -5.85 12.27 -11.84
C ASP A 4 -4.87 11.82 -10.75
N THR A 5 -4.57 12.77 -9.86
CA THR A 5 -3.92 12.56 -8.56
C THR A 5 -4.82 13.20 -7.51
N PHE A 6 -5.34 12.39 -6.59
CA PHE A 6 -6.16 12.86 -5.48
C PHE A 6 -5.53 12.44 -4.15
N PHE A 7 -5.60 13.31 -3.16
CA PHE A 7 -5.15 13.03 -1.80
C PHE A 7 -6.36 12.71 -0.93
N VAL A 8 -6.26 11.73 -0.04
CA VAL A 8 -7.31 11.45 0.95
C VAL A 8 -6.75 11.79 2.31
N SER A 9 -7.42 12.70 3.02
CA SER A 9 -7.04 13.10 4.38
C SER A 9 -8.29 13.47 5.17
N PRO A 10 -8.42 13.07 6.44
CA PRO A 10 -9.54 13.48 7.29
C PRO A 10 -9.38 14.93 7.73
N THR A 11 -8.17 15.46 7.63
CA THR A 11 -7.82 16.84 7.94
C THR A 11 -7.47 17.55 6.63
N PRO A 12 -8.02 18.74 6.36
CA PRO A 12 -7.57 19.57 5.26
C PRO A 12 -6.04 19.66 5.30
N LEU A 13 -5.40 19.22 4.21
CA LEU A 13 -3.96 19.38 4.07
C LEU A 13 -3.65 20.87 3.89
N SER A 14 -2.37 21.22 3.73
CA SER A 14 -1.95 22.57 3.33
C SER A 14 -2.93 23.19 2.32
N PRO A 15 -3.26 24.50 2.37
CA PRO A 15 -4.16 25.15 1.41
C PRO A 15 -3.79 24.91 -0.07
N LEU A 16 -2.56 24.52 -0.35
CA LEU A 16 -2.08 24.13 -1.68
C LEU A 16 -2.63 22.77 -2.16
N LEU A 17 -2.95 21.86 -1.24
CA LEU A 17 -3.42 20.50 -1.50
C LEU A 17 -4.94 20.36 -1.28
N ASP A 18 -5.56 21.30 -0.57
CA ASP A 18 -7.00 21.33 -0.30
C ASP A 18 -7.88 21.13 -1.56
N PRO A 19 -7.59 21.76 -2.73
CA PRO A 19 -8.38 21.54 -3.95
C PRO A 19 -8.30 20.12 -4.54
N GLN A 20 -7.28 19.35 -4.15
CA GLN A 20 -7.04 17.97 -4.59
C GLN A 20 -7.32 16.95 -3.47
N THR A 21 -7.72 17.42 -2.29
CA THR A 21 -8.02 16.58 -1.14
C THR A 21 -9.48 16.16 -1.18
N LEU A 22 -9.71 14.86 -1.18
CA LEU A 22 -11.02 14.24 -1.05
C LEU A 22 -11.25 13.89 0.42
N LEU A 23 -12.36 14.38 0.96
CA LEU A 23 -12.86 13.95 2.26
C LEU A 23 -13.86 12.81 2.03
N LEU A 24 -13.58 11.64 2.59
CA LEU A 24 -14.51 10.51 2.50
C LEU A 24 -15.47 10.54 3.69
N ASP A 25 -16.75 10.30 3.44
CA ASP A 25 -17.82 10.34 4.42
C ASP A 25 -17.68 9.26 5.51
N THR A 26 -16.97 8.17 5.21
CA THR A 26 -16.66 7.09 6.15
C THR A 26 -15.23 7.15 6.70
N ASP A 27 -14.45 8.21 6.39
CA ASP A 27 -13.13 8.33 7.01
C ASP A 27 -13.30 8.58 8.51
N ILE A 28 -12.50 7.89 9.31
CA ILE A 28 -12.52 7.96 10.76
C ILE A 28 -11.11 8.23 11.26
N ASP A 29 -11.01 9.11 12.25
CA ASP A 29 -9.74 9.33 12.92
C ASP A 29 -9.46 8.16 13.87
N THR A 30 -8.39 7.43 13.59
CA THR A 30 -7.98 6.26 14.36
C THR A 30 -6.52 6.39 14.76
N ASP A 31 -6.14 5.76 15.87
CA ASP A 31 -4.73 5.61 16.19
C ASP A 31 -4.00 4.69 15.19
N TYR A 32 -2.67 4.63 15.31
CA TYR A 32 -1.81 3.81 14.46
C TYR A 32 -2.17 2.32 14.50
N ALA A 33 -2.61 1.80 15.65
CA ALA A 33 -2.93 0.38 15.80
C ALA A 33 -4.19 -0.01 15.01
N HIS A 34 -5.08 0.94 14.74
CA HIS A 34 -6.36 0.74 14.07
C HIS A 34 -6.37 1.18 12.60
N LEU A 35 -5.21 1.50 12.01
CA LEU A 35 -5.06 1.77 10.58
C LEU A 35 -5.72 0.74 9.65
N PRO A 36 -5.72 -0.59 9.94
CA PRO A 36 -6.44 -1.54 9.08
C PRO A 36 -7.94 -1.24 8.95
N VAL A 37 -8.58 -0.74 10.01
CA VAL A 37 -10.01 -0.37 9.99
C VAL A 37 -10.23 0.73 8.96
N ARG A 38 -9.41 1.78 9.04
CA ARG A 38 -9.44 2.91 8.13
C ARG A 38 -9.20 2.48 6.68
N THR A 39 -8.25 1.57 6.45
CA THR A 39 -7.99 1.03 5.10
C THR A 39 -9.17 0.25 4.53
N PHE A 40 -9.84 -0.61 5.31
CA PHE A 40 -10.99 -1.34 4.78
C PHE A 40 -12.17 -0.42 4.47
N LEU A 41 -12.39 0.62 5.29
CA LEU A 41 -13.40 1.64 5.02
C LEU A 41 -13.04 2.45 3.75
N LEU A 42 -11.78 2.83 3.56
CA LEU A 42 -11.29 3.47 2.35
C LEU A 42 -11.62 2.64 1.11
N PHE A 43 -11.28 1.35 1.11
CA PHE A 43 -11.53 0.51 -0.06
C PHE A 43 -13.01 0.22 -0.31
N GLU A 44 -13.84 0.18 0.74
CA GLU A 44 -15.30 0.15 0.58
C GLU A 44 -15.80 1.39 -0.18
N VAL A 45 -15.30 2.58 0.14
CA VAL A 45 -15.63 3.82 -0.57
C VAL A 45 -15.11 3.82 -2.00
N LEU A 46 -13.86 3.40 -2.22
CA LEU A 46 -13.27 3.36 -3.56
C LEU A 46 -13.99 2.40 -4.51
N GLY A 47 -14.76 1.44 -3.99
CA GLY A 47 -15.63 0.59 -4.80
C GLY A 47 -16.94 1.22 -5.27
N ARG A 48 -17.29 2.43 -4.81
CA ARG A 48 -18.51 3.11 -5.23
C ARG A 48 -18.40 3.54 -6.71
N PRO A 49 -19.52 3.62 -7.46
CA PRO A 49 -19.49 3.89 -8.90
C PRO A 49 -18.73 5.16 -9.31
N GLU A 50 -18.75 6.19 -8.47
CA GLU A 50 -18.03 7.44 -8.69
C GLU A 50 -16.50 7.30 -8.64
N TRP A 51 -15.99 6.31 -7.89
CA TRP A 51 -14.56 6.12 -7.68
C TRP A 51 -14.01 4.92 -8.43
N ALA A 52 -14.72 3.79 -8.48
CA ALA A 52 -14.17 2.51 -8.94
C ALA A 52 -13.68 2.52 -10.40
N GLN A 53 -14.12 3.49 -11.20
CA GLN A 53 -13.73 3.65 -12.61
C GLN A 53 -13.08 5.01 -12.89
N ALA A 54 -12.80 5.81 -11.85
CA ALA A 54 -12.21 7.13 -12.00
C ALA A 54 -10.74 7.05 -12.44
N CYS A 55 -9.99 6.07 -11.91
CA CYS A 55 -8.57 5.88 -12.19
C CYS A 55 -8.26 4.46 -12.69
N ASP A 56 -7.22 4.34 -13.51
CA ASP A 56 -6.61 3.04 -13.87
C ASP A 56 -5.87 2.40 -12.68
N TRP A 57 -5.31 3.24 -11.80
CA TRP A 57 -4.49 2.83 -10.67
C TRP A 57 -4.79 3.66 -9.42
N TYR A 58 -4.78 3.00 -8.26
CA TYR A 58 -5.02 3.61 -6.96
C TYR A 58 -3.80 3.34 -6.08
N MET A 59 -3.15 4.39 -5.60
CA MET A 59 -1.99 4.28 -4.72
C MET A 59 -2.36 4.68 -3.29
N LYS A 60 -2.00 3.84 -2.33
CA LYS A 60 -1.91 4.25 -0.92
C LYS A 60 -0.46 4.57 -0.61
N ALA A 61 -0.22 5.69 0.06
CA ALA A 61 1.06 6.09 0.60
C ALA A 61 0.85 6.71 1.99
N ASP A 62 1.88 6.70 2.83
CA ASP A 62 1.83 7.43 4.09
C ASP A 62 2.03 8.93 3.85
N ALA A 63 1.52 9.78 4.75
CA ALA A 63 1.57 11.24 4.58
C ALA A 63 3.00 11.82 4.65
N ASP A 64 3.95 11.04 5.17
CA ASP A 64 5.37 11.34 5.24
C ASP A 64 6.17 10.69 4.08
N SER A 65 5.49 10.10 3.10
CA SER A 65 6.12 9.49 1.92
C SER A 65 6.33 10.51 0.80
N PHE A 66 7.49 10.45 0.13
CA PHE A 66 7.71 11.13 -1.15
C PHE A 66 7.38 10.18 -2.30
N VAL A 67 6.53 10.64 -3.23
CA VAL A 67 6.13 9.86 -4.41
C VAL A 67 6.59 10.57 -5.69
N ASN A 68 7.45 9.91 -6.47
CA ASN A 68 7.80 10.37 -7.81
C ASN A 68 6.71 9.91 -8.80
N VAL A 69 5.61 10.67 -8.86
CA VAL A 69 4.42 10.32 -9.65
C VAL A 69 4.75 10.06 -11.13
N PRO A 70 5.56 10.87 -11.84
CA PRO A 70 5.94 10.58 -13.23
C PRO A 70 6.62 9.23 -13.43
N LEU A 71 7.55 8.86 -12.53
CA LEU A 71 8.27 7.59 -12.61
C LEU A 71 7.35 6.40 -12.33
N VAL A 72 6.49 6.52 -11.32
CA VAL A 72 5.47 5.51 -11.02
C VAL A 72 4.54 5.33 -12.23
N ALA A 73 4.07 6.42 -12.84
CA ALA A 73 3.21 6.37 -14.02
C ALA A 73 3.91 5.72 -15.22
N GLU A 74 5.19 6.03 -15.45
CA GLU A 74 6.00 5.38 -16.48
C GLU A 74 6.05 3.86 -16.27
N ARG A 75 6.33 3.44 -15.04
CA ARG A 75 6.45 2.02 -14.69
C ARG A 75 5.13 1.26 -14.80
N LEU A 76 4.01 1.91 -14.47
CA LEU A 76 2.68 1.30 -14.56
C LEU A 76 2.26 0.95 -16.00
N HIS A 77 2.90 1.51 -17.04
CA HIS A 77 2.65 1.08 -18.43
C HIS A 77 3.04 -0.38 -18.70
N CYS A 78 3.82 -1.01 -17.82
CA CYS A 78 4.17 -2.43 -17.94
C CYS A 78 3.05 -3.38 -17.50
N PHE A 79 1.96 -2.86 -16.92
CA PHE A 79 0.88 -3.66 -16.34
C PHE A 79 -0.47 -3.25 -16.95
N ASP A 80 -1.33 -4.23 -17.21
CA ASP A 80 -2.70 -3.96 -17.67
C ASP A 80 -3.61 -3.65 -16.46
N PRO A 81 -4.20 -2.44 -16.34
CA PRO A 81 -5.09 -2.09 -15.23
C PRO A 81 -6.40 -2.89 -15.21
N GLU A 82 -6.75 -3.62 -16.28
CA GLU A 82 -7.88 -4.55 -16.34
C GLU A 82 -7.59 -5.91 -15.69
N GLU A 83 -6.33 -6.19 -15.36
CA GLU A 83 -5.93 -7.39 -14.63
C GLU A 83 -5.85 -7.13 -13.12
N LEU A 84 -5.93 -8.20 -12.32
CA LEU A 84 -5.96 -8.11 -10.86
C LEU A 84 -4.56 -7.91 -10.27
N TRP A 85 -4.08 -6.67 -10.28
CA TRP A 85 -2.79 -6.30 -9.71
C TRP A 85 -2.89 -5.72 -8.29
N PHE A 86 -2.09 -6.31 -7.40
CA PHE A 86 -1.67 -5.72 -6.13
C PHE A 86 -0.15 -5.53 -6.16
N LEU A 87 0.29 -4.29 -6.33
CA LEU A 87 1.69 -3.94 -6.56
C LEU A 87 2.28 -3.26 -5.32
N GLY A 88 3.54 -3.52 -5.01
CA GLY A 88 4.23 -2.82 -3.93
C GLY A 88 5.67 -3.30 -3.75
N VAL A 89 6.28 -2.99 -2.62
CA VAL A 89 7.55 -3.63 -2.19
C VAL A 89 7.21 -4.87 -1.37
N PRO A 90 7.40 -6.10 -1.90
CA PRO A 90 6.98 -7.31 -1.21
C PRO A 90 7.79 -7.54 0.08
N GLN A 91 7.08 -7.78 1.18
CA GLN A 91 7.63 -8.22 2.45
C GLN A 91 6.92 -9.50 2.91
N VAL A 92 7.46 -10.13 3.97
CA VAL A 92 6.94 -11.38 4.51
C VAL A 92 6.65 -11.21 6.00
N ALA A 93 5.42 -11.49 6.39
CA ALA A 93 5.02 -11.56 7.80
C ALA A 93 4.80 -13.03 8.19
N HIS A 94 5.27 -13.37 9.39
CA HIS A 94 5.06 -14.68 10.01
C HIS A 94 4.02 -14.56 11.12
N SER A 95 2.98 -15.38 11.06
CA SER A 95 2.04 -15.50 12.17
C SER A 95 2.55 -16.51 13.20
N SER A 96 1.94 -16.48 14.39
CA SER A 96 2.17 -17.47 15.45
C SER A 96 1.78 -18.90 15.05
N SER A 97 0.91 -19.06 14.04
CA SER A 97 0.53 -20.36 13.46
C SER A 97 1.44 -20.81 12.31
N MET A 98 2.61 -20.18 12.13
CA MET A 98 3.55 -20.40 11.02
C MET A 98 2.95 -20.11 9.62
N SER A 99 1.81 -19.43 9.54
CA SER A 99 1.28 -18.99 8.25
C SER A 99 2.09 -17.81 7.73
N LEU A 100 2.51 -17.91 6.47
CA LEU A 100 3.29 -16.89 5.79
C LEU A 100 2.37 -15.99 4.97
N THR A 101 2.43 -14.68 5.22
CA THR A 101 1.70 -13.69 4.41
C THR A 101 2.70 -12.82 3.66
N ARG A 102 2.60 -12.77 2.34
CA ARG A 102 3.32 -11.78 1.53
C ARG A 102 2.46 -10.53 1.41
N PHE A 103 3.03 -9.38 1.71
CA PHE A 103 2.33 -8.09 1.73
C PHE A 103 3.16 -7.00 1.10
N ALA A 104 2.53 -5.90 0.69
CA ALA A 104 3.23 -4.71 0.23
C ALA A 104 3.53 -3.79 1.41
N SER A 105 4.79 -3.39 1.62
CA SER A 105 5.17 -2.50 2.73
C SER A 105 4.38 -1.18 2.73
N GLY A 106 3.63 -0.90 3.79
CA GLY A 106 2.80 0.32 3.90
C GLY A 106 3.58 1.63 3.69
N GLY A 107 4.77 1.75 4.29
CA GLY A 107 5.62 2.95 4.17
C GLY A 107 6.39 3.09 2.85
N ALA A 108 6.38 2.06 1.99
CA ALA A 108 6.86 2.21 0.60
C ALA A 108 5.72 2.59 -0.35
N GLY A 109 4.48 2.57 0.15
CA GLY A 109 3.26 2.63 -0.65
C GLY A 109 2.98 1.33 -1.41
N TYR A 110 1.74 1.21 -1.85
CA TYR A 110 1.28 0.11 -2.70
C TYR A 110 0.22 0.60 -3.69
N LEU A 111 0.11 -0.10 -4.81
CA LEU A 111 -0.82 0.22 -5.90
C LEU A 111 -1.81 -0.92 -6.13
N ILE A 112 -3.05 -0.54 -6.41
CA ILE A 112 -4.17 -1.42 -6.72
C ILE A 112 -4.69 -1.05 -8.11
N SER A 113 -4.86 -2.05 -8.96
CA SER A 113 -5.44 -1.89 -10.30
C SER A 113 -6.94 -1.56 -10.25
N ARG A 114 -7.44 -0.90 -11.30
CA ARG A 114 -8.88 -0.65 -11.52
C ARG A 114 -9.73 -1.91 -11.38
N ALA A 115 -9.28 -3.04 -11.94
CA ALA A 115 -10.03 -4.29 -11.84
C ALA A 115 -10.10 -4.87 -10.42
N LEU A 116 -9.11 -4.60 -9.56
CA LEU A 116 -9.06 -5.13 -8.21
C LEU A 116 -9.86 -4.31 -7.20
N VAL A 117 -9.97 -2.98 -7.37
CA VAL A 117 -10.72 -2.09 -6.46
C VAL A 117 -12.16 -2.57 -6.16
N PRO A 118 -13.04 -2.82 -7.14
CA PRO A 118 -14.43 -3.22 -6.85
C PRO A 118 -14.51 -4.58 -6.15
N LYS A 119 -13.54 -5.47 -6.38
CA LYS A 119 -13.46 -6.76 -5.69
C LYS A 119 -13.06 -6.57 -4.24
N LEU A 120 -12.02 -5.78 -4.00
CA LEU A 120 -11.53 -5.45 -2.67
C LEU A 120 -12.60 -4.70 -1.86
N ALA A 121 -13.34 -3.78 -2.47
CA ALA A 121 -14.48 -3.13 -1.84
C ALA A 121 -15.54 -4.13 -1.38
N ALA A 122 -15.89 -5.10 -2.23
CA ALA A 122 -16.85 -6.15 -1.87
C ALA A 122 -16.35 -7.08 -0.75
N TRP A 123 -15.03 -7.27 -0.62
CA TRP A 123 -14.43 -8.10 0.43
C TRP A 123 -14.19 -7.36 1.75
N SER A 124 -14.01 -6.04 1.68
CA SER A 124 -13.60 -5.20 2.81
C SER A 124 -14.53 -5.31 4.02
N PRO A 125 -15.88 -5.31 3.90
CA PRO A 125 -16.76 -5.49 5.06
C PRO A 125 -16.55 -6.83 5.78
N PHE A 126 -16.30 -7.91 5.04
CA PHE A 126 -16.05 -9.24 5.63
C PHE A 126 -14.70 -9.30 6.34
N CYS A 127 -13.67 -8.72 5.72
CA CYS A 127 -12.33 -8.67 6.29
C CYS A 127 -12.27 -7.76 7.53
N LEU A 128 -12.96 -6.61 7.48
CA LEU A 128 -13.13 -5.71 8.61
C LEU A 128 -13.85 -6.40 9.77
N LEU A 129 -14.98 -7.07 9.53
CA LEU A 129 -15.70 -7.80 10.57
C LEU A 129 -14.81 -8.87 11.21
N GLN A 130 -14.08 -9.63 10.39
CA GLN A 130 -13.15 -10.65 10.89
C GLN A 130 -12.04 -10.03 11.76
N LEU A 131 -11.48 -8.89 11.35
CA LEU A 131 -10.47 -8.17 12.11
C LEU A 131 -11.03 -7.65 13.46
N LEU A 132 -12.21 -7.04 13.44
CA LEU A 132 -12.88 -6.56 14.66
C LEU A 132 -13.13 -7.70 15.65
N GLN A 133 -13.56 -8.87 15.17
CA GLN A 133 -13.83 -10.04 16.00
C GLN A 133 -12.56 -10.68 16.59
N HIS A 134 -11.45 -10.67 15.87
CA HIS A 134 -10.22 -11.35 16.30
C HIS A 134 -9.26 -10.48 17.11
N SER A 135 -9.17 -9.19 16.78
CA SER A 135 -8.16 -8.29 17.37
C SER A 135 -8.73 -6.93 17.79
N GLY A 136 -10.06 -6.78 17.79
CA GLY A 136 -10.71 -5.50 18.10
C GLY A 136 -10.43 -4.42 17.06
N GLY A 137 -10.03 -4.81 15.84
CA GLY A 137 -9.64 -3.85 14.79
C GLY A 137 -8.15 -3.50 14.79
N THR A 138 -7.37 -4.01 15.74
CA THR A 138 -5.94 -3.72 15.81
C THR A 138 -5.12 -4.59 14.86
N GLY A 139 -4.05 -4.04 14.28
CA GLY A 139 -3.10 -4.80 13.48
C GLY A 139 -2.20 -3.96 12.58
N MET A 140 -1.42 -4.65 11.76
CA MET A 140 -0.67 -4.04 10.67
C MET A 140 -1.59 -3.96 9.45
N GLU A 141 -1.82 -2.73 8.99
CA GLU A 141 -2.75 -2.40 7.90
C GLU A 141 -2.43 -3.14 6.60
N ASP A 142 -1.18 -3.06 6.18
CA ASP A 142 -0.66 -3.71 4.99
C ASP A 142 -0.75 -5.24 5.05
N VAL A 143 -0.45 -5.86 6.19
CA VAL A 143 -0.59 -7.31 6.41
C VAL A 143 -2.06 -7.72 6.38
N ALA A 144 -2.94 -6.97 7.05
CA ALA A 144 -4.37 -7.26 7.09
C ALA A 144 -5.00 -7.17 5.69
N LEU A 145 -4.65 -6.12 4.94
CA LEU A 145 -5.11 -5.92 3.56
C LEU A 145 -4.62 -7.05 2.66
N ALA A 146 -3.32 -7.38 2.69
CA ALA A 146 -2.76 -8.47 1.89
C ALA A 146 -3.38 -9.83 2.24
N GLY A 147 -3.65 -10.08 3.52
CA GLY A 147 -4.36 -11.28 3.97
C GLY A 147 -5.77 -11.36 3.39
N CYS A 148 -6.50 -10.24 3.35
CA CYS A 148 -7.82 -10.16 2.73
C CYS A 148 -7.78 -10.46 1.22
N ILE A 149 -6.90 -9.77 0.50
CA ILE A 149 -6.73 -9.92 -0.96
C ILE A 149 -6.34 -11.36 -1.32
N SER A 150 -5.40 -11.95 -0.58
CA SER A 150 -4.96 -13.33 -0.79
C SER A 150 -6.07 -14.34 -0.51
N LYS A 151 -6.80 -14.18 0.60
CA LYS A 151 -7.88 -15.09 1.01
C LYS A 151 -9.03 -15.14 0.00
N TRP A 152 -9.47 -13.99 -0.51
CA TRP A 152 -10.67 -13.90 -1.33
C TRP A 152 -10.39 -13.82 -2.83
N GLY A 153 -9.29 -13.18 -3.22
CA GLY A 153 -8.91 -12.97 -4.60
C GLY A 153 -7.85 -13.93 -5.13
N GLN A 154 -7.14 -14.65 -4.26
CA GLN A 154 -5.94 -15.41 -4.61
C GLN A 154 -4.89 -14.56 -5.34
N VAL A 155 -4.89 -13.25 -5.07
CA VAL A 155 -3.93 -12.29 -5.61
C VAL A 155 -2.81 -12.12 -4.59
N SER A 156 -1.56 -12.25 -5.03
CA SER A 156 -0.38 -11.98 -4.23
C SER A 156 0.22 -10.63 -4.60
N VAL A 157 0.88 -9.98 -3.64
CA VAL A 157 1.69 -8.79 -3.94
C VAL A 157 2.77 -9.12 -4.98
N VAL A 158 2.94 -8.22 -5.95
CA VAL A 158 3.98 -8.27 -6.97
C VAL A 158 4.86 -7.01 -6.85
N SER A 159 6.17 -7.18 -7.05
CA SER A 159 7.07 -6.03 -7.13
C SER A 159 6.80 -5.25 -8.40
N TYR A 160 6.50 -3.95 -8.27
CA TYR A 160 6.49 -3.06 -9.43
C TYR A 160 7.86 -2.43 -9.68
N LEU A 161 8.81 -2.55 -8.76
CA LEU A 161 10.16 -2.01 -8.97
C LEU A 161 10.82 -2.67 -10.17
N ASP A 162 11.53 -1.88 -10.96
CA ASP A 162 12.54 -2.41 -11.85
C ASP A 162 13.73 -2.92 -11.01
N PRO A 163 14.02 -4.24 -11.01
CA PRO A 163 15.13 -4.79 -10.24
C PRO A 163 16.51 -4.24 -10.68
N GLU A 164 16.62 -3.66 -11.87
CA GLU A 164 17.86 -3.14 -12.41
C GLU A 164 18.10 -1.67 -12.04
N THR A 165 17.04 -0.88 -11.81
CA THR A 165 17.16 0.59 -11.79
C THR A 165 16.52 1.28 -10.57
N GLU A 166 15.65 0.61 -9.80
CA GLU A 166 14.86 1.28 -8.76
C GLU A 166 15.06 0.68 -7.36
N ALA A 167 15.63 1.48 -6.45
CA ALA A 167 15.63 1.23 -5.02
C ALA A 167 14.81 2.32 -4.31
N ILE A 168 13.64 1.97 -3.77
CA ILE A 168 12.94 2.88 -2.85
C ILE A 168 13.66 2.81 -1.51
N THR A 169 14.43 3.85 -1.23
CA THR A 169 14.97 4.09 0.09
C THR A 169 13.90 4.79 0.93
N SER A 170 13.13 4.04 1.73
CA SER A 170 12.69 4.63 3.00
C SER A 170 13.96 5.00 3.79
N GLU A 171 13.91 6.01 4.64
CA GLU A 171 15.08 6.43 5.45
C GLU A 171 15.69 5.26 6.24
N LEU A 172 14.84 4.31 6.66
CA LEU A 172 15.19 3.03 7.27
C LEU A 172 15.96 2.08 6.32
N ALA A 173 15.62 2.04 5.04
CA ALA A 173 16.33 1.26 4.03
C ALA A 173 17.67 1.91 3.64
N HIS A 174 17.74 3.24 3.56
CA HIS A 174 18.99 3.99 3.29
C HIS A 174 20.05 3.77 4.38
N ASN A 175 19.64 3.69 5.65
CA ASN A 175 20.56 3.40 6.75
C ASN A 175 21.11 1.97 6.73
N ARG A 176 20.35 0.99 6.21
CA ARG A 176 20.83 -0.40 6.08
C ARG A 176 21.81 -0.59 4.92
N THR A 177 21.69 0.15 3.82
CA THR A 177 22.66 0.09 2.71
C THR A 177 24.03 0.64 3.14
N ARG A 178 24.08 1.71 3.95
CA ARG A 178 25.35 2.22 4.50
C ARG A 178 26.06 1.24 5.44
N VAL A 179 25.33 0.42 6.21
CA VAL A 179 25.94 -0.60 7.08
C VAL A 179 26.55 -1.73 6.25
N LYS A 180 25.94 -2.10 5.11
CA LYS A 180 26.54 -3.07 4.17
C LYS A 180 27.73 -2.50 3.42
N GLU A 181 27.69 -1.24 3.00
CA GLU A 181 28.84 -0.59 2.33
C GLU A 181 30.03 -0.40 3.27
N ARG A 182 29.80 -0.10 4.56
CA ARG A 182 30.87 -0.03 5.58
C ARG A 182 31.44 -1.38 6.04
N HIS A 183 30.84 -2.50 5.66
CA HIS A 183 31.37 -3.84 5.92
C HIS A 183 31.94 -4.53 4.67
N GLY A 184 31.87 -3.89 3.51
CA GLY A 184 32.52 -4.34 2.28
C GLY A 184 33.97 -3.87 2.13
N GLU A 185 34.41 -2.90 2.92
CA GLU A 185 35.78 -2.36 2.87
C GLU A 185 36.43 -2.43 4.26
N GLY A 186 37.35 -3.38 4.43
CA GLY A 186 38.31 -3.41 5.53
C GLY A 186 38.14 -4.56 6.52
N GLU A 187 38.75 -5.71 6.24
CA GLU A 187 40.10 -6.03 6.72
C GLU A 187 40.37 -7.52 6.54
N ALA A 188 41.37 -7.83 5.72
CA ALA A 188 42.10 -9.07 5.83
C ALA A 188 43.05 -8.97 7.03
N LEU A 189 42.89 -9.87 8.01
CA LEU A 189 43.91 -10.25 8.99
C LEU A 189 43.54 -11.68 9.43
N VAL A 190 44.16 -12.74 8.91
CA VAL A 190 45.51 -13.29 9.19
C VAL A 190 45.65 -13.76 10.66
N VAL A 191 45.64 -15.09 10.78
CA VAL A 191 45.79 -16.03 11.92
C VAL A 191 44.56 -16.22 12.80
#